data_AF-X1SQN7-F1
#
_entry.id   AF-X1SQN7-F1
#
_cell.length_a   1.000
_cell.length_b   1.000
_cell.length_c   1.000
_cell.angle_alpha   90.00
_cell.angle_beta   90.00
_cell.angle_gamma   90.00
#
_symmetry.space_group_name_H-M   'P 1'
#
loop_
_entity.id
_entity.type
_entity.pdbx_description
1 polymer ?
#
loop_
_entity_poly.entity_id
_entity_poly.type
_entity_poly.pdbx_seq_one_letter_code
_entity_poly.pdbx_strand_id
1 'polypeptide(L)'
;MVFVEKNAANYIGNFHNVFIRFLDSEANRLGYKLIVSKSSASKVEENKHDGFYLLKNRFADGAIIFDTRETDRRIDYLVERKIPFVIVGRDNVY
;
A
#
# COMPACT_ATOMS: atom_id res chain seq x y z
N MET A 1 5.66 1.61 -3.16
CA MET A 1 5.31 0.79 -1.98
C MET A 1 3.93 0.18 -2.19
N VAL A 2 3.69 -1.05 -1.79
CA VAL A 2 2.37 -1.70 -1.84
C VAL A 2 1.85 -1.83 -0.42
N PHE A 3 0.68 -1.26 -0.17
CA PHE A 3 -0.05 -1.43 1.08
C PHE A 3 -1.12 -2.52 0.93
N VAL A 4 -1.06 -3.49 1.84
CA VAL A 4 -2.07 -4.54 1.98
C VAL A 4 -2.72 -4.41 3.35
N GLU A 5 -4.05 -4.52 3.42
CA GLU A 5 -4.77 -4.42 4.69
C GLU A 5 -4.39 -5.57 5.63
N LYS A 6 -4.21 -5.24 6.91
CA LYS A 6 -3.94 -6.21 7.97
C LYS A 6 -5.24 -6.91 8.41
N ASN A 7 -5.86 -7.71 7.54
CA ASN A 7 -6.97 -8.57 7.93
C ASN A 7 -6.48 -9.86 8.61
N ALA A 8 -7.10 -10.20 9.74
CA ALA A 8 -6.68 -11.25 10.66
C ALA A 8 -7.11 -12.69 10.28
N ALA A 9 -7.70 -12.91 9.09
CA ALA A 9 -8.24 -14.24 8.77
C ALA A 9 -8.12 -14.68 7.30
N ASN A 10 -7.90 -13.77 6.34
CA ASN A 10 -7.88 -14.14 4.93
C ASN A 10 -6.53 -13.80 4.31
N TYR A 11 -5.90 -14.84 3.77
CA TYR A 11 -4.71 -14.78 2.94
C TYR A 11 -4.79 -13.61 1.95
N ILE A 12 -3.65 -12.98 1.68
CA ILE A 12 -3.38 -12.30 0.42
C ILE A 12 -3.84 -13.27 -0.66
N GLY A 13 -5.00 -13.00 -1.28
CA GLY A 13 -5.64 -13.97 -2.16
C GLY A 13 -4.72 -14.34 -3.32
N ASN A 14 -5.01 -15.43 -4.02
CA ASN A 14 -4.27 -15.80 -5.24
C ASN A 14 -4.18 -14.63 -6.24
N PHE A 15 -5.21 -13.78 -6.29
CA PHE A 15 -5.19 -12.53 -7.05
C PHE A 15 -4.02 -11.62 -6.65
N HIS A 16 -3.95 -11.21 -5.38
CA HIS A 16 -2.91 -10.29 -4.92
C HIS A 16 -1.50 -10.87 -5.12
N ASN A 17 -1.30 -12.17 -4.90
CA ASN A 17 0.00 -12.80 -5.12
C ASN A 17 0.43 -12.71 -6.60
N VAL A 18 -0.49 -13.02 -7.52
CA VAL A 18 -0.22 -12.91 -8.97
C VAL A 18 0.03 -11.46 -9.34
N PHE A 19 -0.81 -10.53 -8.87
CA PHE A 19 -0.71 -9.11 -9.18
C PHE A 19 0.59 -8.50 -8.66
N ILE A 20 0.97 -8.76 -7.41
CA ILE A 20 2.22 -8.29 -6.81
C ILE A 20 3.43 -8.84 -7.58
N ARG A 21 3.40 -10.11 -8.02
CA ARG A 21 4.49 -10.68 -8.83
C ARG A 21 4.66 -9.97 -10.17
N PHE A 22 3.56 -9.66 -10.86
CA PHE A 22 3.63 -8.90 -12.11
C PHE A 22 4.08 -7.45 -11.88
N LEU A 23 3.55 -6.79 -10.84
CA LEU A 23 4.01 -5.46 -10.44
C LEU A 23 5.50 -5.44 -10.13
N ASP A 24 6.01 -6.43 -9.41
CA ASP A 24 7.43 -6.52 -9.06
C ASP A 24 8.28 -6.70 -10.30
N SER A 25 7.86 -7.57 -11.23
CA SER A 25 8.52 -7.74 -12.53
C SER A 25 8.59 -6.43 -13.32
N GLU A 26 7.48 -5.70 -13.43
CA GLU A 26 7.43 -4.43 -14.15
C GLU A 26 8.20 -3.32 -13.44
N ALA A 27 8.12 -3.23 -12.11
CA ALA A 27 8.90 -2.28 -11.32
C ALA A 27 10.40 -2.51 -11.56
N ASN A 28 10.86 -3.76 -11.45
CA ASN A 28 12.27 -4.12 -11.68
C ASN A 28 12.70 -3.80 -13.11
N ARG A 29 11.85 -4.07 -14.12
CA ARG A 29 12.11 -3.72 -15.53
C ARG A 29 12.31 -2.21 -15.73
N LEU A 30 11.63 -1.38 -14.94
CA LEU A 30 11.72 0.08 -14.96
C LEU A 30 12.77 0.65 -13.99
N GLY A 31 13.52 -0.21 -13.27
CA GLY A 31 14.54 0.21 -12.30
C GLY A 31 14.00 0.62 -10.93
N TYR A 32 12.73 0.32 -10.64
CA TYR A 32 12.11 0.56 -9.34
C TYR A 32 12.18 -0.68 -8.45
N LYS A 33 12.27 -0.45 -7.14
CA LYS A 33 12.14 -1.49 -6.11
C LYS A 33 10.73 -1.51 -5.54
N LEU A 34 10.08 -2.68 -5.58
CA LEU A 34 8.81 -2.88 -4.88
C LEU A 34 9.06 -3.23 -3.40
N ILE A 35 8.31 -2.57 -2.51
CA ILE A 35 8.29 -2.88 -1.08
C ILE A 35 6.84 -3.17 -0.70
N VAL A 36 6.56 -4.37 -0.21
CA VAL A 36 5.24 -4.78 0.26
C VAL A 36 5.18 -4.63 1.77
N SER A 37 4.20 -3.88 2.27
CA SER A 37 3.96 -3.72 3.71
C SER A 37 2.49 -3.92 4.05
N LYS A 38 2.25 -4.49 5.23
CA LYS A 38 0.92 -4.59 5.82
C LYS A 38 0.68 -3.32 6.64
N SER A 39 -0.34 -2.56 6.27
CA SER A 39 -0.75 -1.37 7.01
C SER A 39 -2.25 -1.38 7.24
N SER A 40 -2.66 -0.80 8.36
CA SER A 40 -4.07 -0.78 8.73
C SER A 40 -4.79 0.41 8.11
N ALA A 41 -5.97 0.14 7.56
CA ALA A 41 -6.92 1.15 7.10
C ALA A 41 -7.54 1.96 8.24
N SER A 42 -7.50 1.49 9.50
CA SER A 42 -8.12 2.22 10.62
C SER A 42 -7.14 3.09 11.41
N LYS A 43 -5.84 2.81 11.35
CA LYS A 43 -4.83 3.57 12.12
C LYS A 43 -3.45 3.54 11.48
N VAL A 44 -2.71 4.61 11.72
CA VAL A 44 -1.26 4.69 11.45
C VAL A 44 -0.52 4.10 12.64
N GLU A 45 0.26 3.03 12.46
CA GLU A 45 1.19 2.56 13.49
C GLU A 45 2.57 3.17 13.23
N GLU A 46 3.19 3.81 14.22
CA GLU A 46 4.59 4.26 14.12
C GLU A 46 5.59 3.09 14.34
N ASN A 47 5.27 1.94 13.77
CA ASN A 47 6.11 0.76 13.80
C ASN A 47 7.03 0.75 12.56
N LYS A 48 8.30 0.38 12.73
CA LYS A 48 9.28 0.23 11.63
C LYS A 48 8.85 -0.70 10.50
N HIS A 49 7.89 -1.58 10.75
CA HIS A 49 7.33 -2.51 9.76
C HIS A 49 6.06 -1.98 9.06
N ASP A 50 5.48 -0.89 9.54
CA ASP A 50 4.33 -0.24 8.93
C ASP A 50 4.78 0.56 7.69
N GLY A 51 4.06 0.43 6.58
CA GLY A 51 4.38 1.17 5.36
C GLY A 51 4.33 2.69 5.56
N PHE A 52 3.56 3.20 6.53
CA PHE A 52 3.61 4.62 6.90
C PHE A 52 4.99 5.05 7.39
N TYR A 53 5.62 4.26 8.25
CA TYR A 53 6.96 4.54 8.74
C TYR A 53 7.96 4.54 7.59
N LEU A 54 7.82 3.59 6.66
CA LEU A 54 8.71 3.49 5.51
C LEU A 54 8.58 4.72 4.58
N LEU A 55 7.35 5.20 4.32
CA LEU A 55 7.13 6.43 3.56
C LEU A 55 7.65 7.68 4.30
N LYS A 56 7.38 7.81 5.61
CA LYS A 56 7.85 8.93 6.44
C LYS A 56 9.37 9.10 6.36
N ASN A 57 10.10 8.00 6.29
CA ASN A 57 11.56 7.97 6.24
C ASN A 57 12.12 7.88 4.80
N ARG A 58 11.31 8.15 3.79
CA ARG A 58 11.70 8.19 2.35
C ARG A 58 12.29 6.87 1.82
N PHE A 59 11.84 5.73 2.34
CA PHE A 59 12.19 4.42 1.77
C PHE A 59 11.39 4.10 0.50
N ALA A 60 10.39 4.91 0.14
CA ALA A 60 9.67 4.83 -1.13
C ALA A 60 9.12 6.19 -1.54
N ASP A 61 8.98 6.40 -2.85
CA ASP A 61 8.53 7.67 -3.45
C ASP A 61 7.01 7.75 -3.67
N GLY A 62 6.31 6.63 -3.51
CA GLY A 62 4.87 6.55 -3.72
C GLY A 62 4.26 5.21 -3.28
N ALA A 63 2.93 5.13 -3.37
CA ALA A 63 2.15 4.02 -2.83
C ALA A 63 1.14 3.41 -3.83
N ILE A 64 0.88 2.12 -3.67
CA ILE A 64 -0.18 1.36 -4.35
C ILE A 64 -1.04 0.76 -3.25
N ILE A 65 -2.33 1.07 -3.23
CA ILE A 65 -3.26 0.62 -2.19
C ILE A 65 -4.15 -0.51 -2.72
N PHE A 66 -4.21 -1.59 -1.96
CA PHE A 66 -5.20 -2.66 -2.13
C PHE A 66 -6.20 -2.66 -0.97
N ASP A 67 -7.38 -3.20 -1.25
CA ASP A 67 -8.43 -3.47 -0.27
C ASP A 67 -8.79 -2.23 0.55
N THR A 68 -9.20 -1.16 -0.14
CA THR A 68 -9.65 0.10 0.47
C THR A 68 -10.92 -0.11 1.29
N ARG A 69 -11.07 0.69 2.35
CA ARG A 69 -12.31 0.82 3.11
C ARG A 69 -12.95 2.18 2.84
N GLU A 70 -14.24 2.31 3.18
CA GLU A 70 -14.96 3.59 3.08
C GLU A 70 -14.27 4.71 3.88
N THR A 71 -13.79 4.38 5.08
CA THR A 71 -12.86 5.24 5.82
C THR A 71 -11.51 4.55 5.87
N ASP A 72 -10.51 5.14 5.20
CA ASP A 72 -9.19 4.55 5.05
C ASP A 72 -8.08 5.55 5.40
N ARG A 73 -7.55 5.39 6.61
CA ARG A 73 -6.48 6.22 7.14
C ARG A 73 -5.21 6.16 6.29
N ARG A 74 -5.02 5.10 5.48
CA ARG A 74 -3.90 5.02 4.52
C ARG A 74 -4.03 6.07 3.44
N ILE A 75 -5.22 6.25 2.90
CA ILE A 75 -5.50 7.26 1.88
C ILE A 75 -5.36 8.65 2.49
N ASP A 76 -6.03 8.91 3.62
CA ASP A 76 -5.98 10.22 4.29
C ASP A 76 -4.53 10.66 4.56
N TYR A 77 -3.70 9.75 5.07
CA TYR A 77 -2.29 10.02 5.34
C TYR A 77 -1.52 10.44 4.09
N LEU A 78 -1.77 9.77 2.95
CA LEU A 78 -1.09 10.03 1.68
C LEU A 78 -1.55 11.36 1.08
N VAL A 79 -2.85 11.64 1.13
CA VAL A 79 -3.46 12.91 0.69
C VAL A 79 -2.91 14.08 1.52
N GLU A 80 -2.96 14.00 2.85
CA GLU A 80 -2.44 15.01 3.78
C GLU A 80 -0.98 15.37 3.48
N ARG A 81 -0.17 14.39 3.09
CA ARG A 81 1.27 14.53 2.86
C ARG A 81 1.66 14.72 1.41
N LYS A 82 0.68 14.78 0.49
CA LYS A 82 0.89 14.91 -0.96
C LYS A 82 1.83 13.83 -1.51
N ILE A 83 1.71 12.61 -0.99
CA ILE A 83 2.49 11.46 -1.47
C ILE A 83 1.76 10.87 -2.67
N PRO A 84 2.41 10.66 -3.83
CA PRO A 84 1.78 10.04 -4.99
C PRO A 84 1.29 8.63 -4.67
N PHE A 85 0.04 8.31 -5.05
CA PHE A 85 -0.50 6.97 -4.87
C PHE A 85 -1.50 6.59 -5.96
N VAL A 86 -1.73 5.28 -6.09
CA VAL A 86 -2.77 4.69 -6.93
C VAL A 86 -3.57 3.70 -6.09
N ILE A 87 -4.87 3.60 -6.34
CA ILE A 87 -5.74 2.58 -5.75
C ILE A 87 -5.98 1.48 -6.79
N VAL A 88 -5.81 0.22 -6.38
CA VAL A 88 -6.14 -0.95 -7.20
C VAL A 88 -7.38 -1.60 -6.59
N GLY A 89 -8.53 -1.31 -7.18
CA GLY A 89 -9.83 -1.77 -6.70
C GLY A 89 -10.92 -0.73 -6.99
N ARG A 90 -12.08 -0.90 -6.35
CA ARG A 90 -13.10 0.15 -6.33
C ARG A 90 -12.70 1.22 -5.33
N ASP A 91 -12.61 2.44 -5.82
CA ASP A 91 -12.73 3.60 -4.96
C ASP A 91 -14.23 3.88 -4.77
N ASN A 92 -14.68 3.92 -3.53
CA ASN A 92 -16.07 4.28 -3.22
C ASN A 92 -16.18 5.70 -2.66
N VAL A 93 -15.05 6.43 -2.51
CA VAL A 93 -14.98 7.64 -1.68
C VAL A 93 -14.17 8.77 -2.31
N TYR A 94 -13.16 8.49 -3.15
CA TYR A 94 -12.34 9.49 -3.83
C TYR A 94 -12.44 9.43 -5.37
#